data_AF-R6K3L8-F1
#
_entry.id   AF-R6K3L8-F1
#
_cell.length_a   1.000
_cell.length_b   1.000
_cell.length_c   1.000
_cell.angle_alpha   90.00
_cell.angle_beta   90.00
_cell.angle_gamma   90.00
#
_symmetry.space_group_name_H-M   'P 1'
#
loop_
_entity.id
_entity.type
_entity.pdbx_description
1 polymer ?
#
loop_
_entity_poly.entity_id
_entity_poly.type
_entity_poly.pdbx_seq_one_letter_code
_entity_poly.pdbx_strand_id
1 'polypeptide(L)'
;MFIKKIFSIFISIFLMVCLPISAYADTFSVQMVPTDGRHLDFVDDSNPNYEAIIINADVRGSGTYRGDFDMTGGIYTKQNWVVSDTPTFDINVWIESYGYPGGDDSDLYIGLEKKSAVTNKWSATDYAYVSAKDGGSVTLTGDGSGTYRIYLRLIEATGYRVTGTLNISYNF
;
A
#
# COMPACT_ATOMS: atom_id res chain seq x y z
N MET A 1 18.79 18.32 -49.12
CA MET A 1 18.20 16.96 -48.99
C MET A 1 18.48 16.28 -47.64
N PHE A 2 19.45 16.76 -46.84
CA PHE A 2 19.79 16.21 -45.51
C PHE A 2 18.81 16.58 -44.38
N ILE A 3 18.30 17.82 -44.36
CA ILE A 3 17.40 18.32 -43.28
C ILE A 3 16.07 17.55 -43.20
N LYS A 4 15.51 17.11 -44.34
CA LYS A 4 14.27 16.32 -44.36
C LYS A 4 14.42 14.93 -43.73
N LYS A 5 15.61 14.31 -43.82
CA LYS A 5 15.86 12.98 -43.24
C LYS A 5 15.99 13.04 -41.71
N ILE A 6 16.63 14.09 -41.19
CA ILE A 6 16.79 14.30 -39.75
C ILE A 6 15.43 14.56 -39.08
N PHE A 7 14.58 15.38 -39.70
CA PHE A 7 13.24 15.68 -39.16
C PHE A 7 12.33 14.44 -39.09
N SER A 8 12.45 13.54 -40.07
CA SER A 8 11.71 12.27 -40.09
C SER A 8 12.16 11.30 -38.99
N ILE A 9 13.45 11.28 -38.65
CA ILE A 9 14.01 10.45 -37.58
C ILE A 9 13.56 10.94 -36.20
N PHE A 10 13.51 12.27 -35.98
CA PHE A 10 13.02 12.82 -34.72
C PHE A 10 11.52 12.56 -34.50
N ILE A 11 10.70 12.66 -35.56
CA ILE A 11 9.26 12.35 -35.49
C ILE A 11 9.01 10.87 -35.21
N SER A 12 9.81 9.97 -35.79
CA SER A 12 9.65 8.52 -35.57
C SER A 12 10.12 8.08 -34.18
N ILE A 13 11.15 8.70 -33.61
CA ILE A 13 11.54 8.50 -32.20
C ILE A 13 10.46 9.05 -31.26
N PHE A 14 9.90 10.23 -31.55
CA PHE A 14 8.84 10.83 -30.74
C PHE A 14 7.53 10.00 -30.78
N LEU A 15 7.21 9.41 -31.92
CA LEU A 15 6.06 8.48 -32.08
C LEU A 15 6.28 7.14 -31.36
N MET A 16 7.52 6.66 -31.25
CA MET A 16 7.83 5.40 -30.56
C MET A 16 7.82 5.54 -29.02
N VAL A 17 8.10 6.74 -28.51
CA VAL A 17 8.00 7.07 -27.06
C VAL A 17 6.54 7.34 -26.63
N CYS A 18 5.64 7.62 -27.58
CA CYS A 18 4.21 7.82 -27.35
C CYS A 18 3.36 6.54 -27.49
N LEU A 19 3.98 5.37 -27.60
CA LEU A 19 3.23 4.13 -27.53
C LEU A 19 2.65 3.99 -26.11
N PRO A 20 1.33 3.79 -25.96
CA PRO A 20 0.76 3.54 -24.66
C PRO A 20 1.39 2.26 -24.14
N ILE A 21 2.19 2.37 -23.07
CA ILE A 21 2.48 1.25 -22.19
C ILE A 21 1.11 0.69 -21.87
N SER A 22 0.87 -0.54 -22.31
CA SER A 22 -0.36 -1.28 -22.06
C SER A 22 -0.72 -1.08 -20.61
N ALA A 23 -1.72 -0.25 -20.35
CA ALA A 23 -2.32 -0.13 -19.06
C ALA A 23 -2.83 -1.53 -18.76
N TYR A 24 -2.15 -2.24 -17.85
CA TYR A 24 -2.78 -3.32 -17.14
C TYR A 24 -3.99 -2.67 -16.48
N ALA A 25 -5.15 -2.85 -17.11
CA ALA A 25 -6.42 -2.54 -16.50
C ALA A 25 -6.53 -3.54 -15.35
N ASP A 26 -6.09 -3.10 -14.17
CA ASP A 26 -6.51 -3.75 -12.94
C ASP A 26 -8.03 -3.81 -13.01
N THR A 27 -8.58 -5.02 -13.07
CA THR A 27 -10.02 -5.23 -12.94
C THR A 27 -10.40 -4.81 -11.54
N PHE A 28 -10.73 -3.53 -11.38
CA PHE A 28 -11.26 -2.98 -10.14
C PHE A 28 -12.72 -3.43 -10.02
N SER A 29 -12.99 -4.35 -9.11
CA SER A 29 -14.33 -4.47 -8.56
C SER A 29 -14.51 -3.36 -7.54
N VAL A 30 -15.36 -2.38 -7.85
CA VAL A 30 -15.78 -1.39 -6.86
C VAL A 30 -16.81 -2.07 -5.97
N GLN A 31 -16.36 -2.70 -4.89
CA GLN A 31 -17.26 -3.14 -3.83
C GLN A 31 -17.50 -1.97 -2.87
N MET A 32 -18.71 -1.41 -2.90
CA MET A 32 -19.21 -0.56 -1.82
C MET A 32 -19.28 -1.44 -0.56
N VAL A 33 -18.36 -1.27 0.40
CA VAL A 33 -18.32 -2.09 1.62
C VAL A 33 -19.43 -1.65 2.59
N PRO A 34 -20.16 -2.59 3.23
CA PRO A 34 -21.34 -2.30 4.04
C PRO A 34 -20.99 -1.60 5.36
N THR A 35 -22.02 -0.99 5.95
CA THR A 35 -21.98 -0.09 7.12
C THR A 35 -21.78 -0.81 8.47
N ASP A 36 -21.46 -2.10 8.48
CA ASP A 36 -21.26 -2.89 9.70
C ASP A 36 -19.79 -3.32 9.83
N GLY A 37 -19.06 -2.70 10.77
CA GLY A 37 -17.71 -3.11 11.21
C GLY A 37 -16.71 -3.33 10.08
N ARG A 38 -16.10 -2.25 9.56
CA ARG A 38 -15.22 -2.35 8.38
C ARG A 38 -14.02 -3.26 8.66
N HIS A 39 -13.95 -4.40 7.96
CA HIS A 39 -12.89 -5.40 8.09
C HIS A 39 -11.69 -5.07 7.20
N LEU A 40 -10.49 -5.40 7.68
CA LEU A 40 -9.22 -5.31 6.96
C LEU A 40 -8.79 -6.71 6.54
N ASP A 41 -8.51 -6.87 5.25
CA ASP A 41 -7.93 -8.10 4.70
C ASP A 41 -6.49 -7.83 4.28
N PHE A 42 -5.67 -8.88 4.33
CA PHE A 42 -4.24 -8.82 3.98
C PHE A 42 -3.90 -9.74 2.82
N VAL A 43 -2.87 -9.36 2.08
CA VAL A 43 -2.28 -10.18 1.02
C VAL A 43 -0.78 -10.23 1.23
N ASP A 44 -0.21 -11.41 1.03
CA ASP A 44 1.22 -11.60 0.95
C ASP A 44 1.83 -10.80 -0.21
N ASP A 45 2.96 -10.14 0.05
CA ASP A 45 3.62 -9.30 -0.95
C ASP A 45 4.21 -10.06 -2.13
N SER A 46 4.36 -11.38 -2.00
CA SER A 46 4.71 -12.29 -3.09
C SER A 46 3.59 -12.55 -4.08
N ASN A 47 2.33 -12.16 -3.79
CA ASN A 47 1.21 -12.31 -4.71
C ASN A 47 0.99 -11.01 -5.53
N PRO A 48 1.49 -10.90 -6.76
CA PRO A 48 1.31 -9.68 -7.56
C PRO A 48 -0.12 -9.48 -8.07
N ASN A 49 -0.95 -10.53 -8.08
CA ASN A 49 -2.24 -10.56 -8.77
C ASN A 49 -3.39 -10.75 -7.77
N TYR A 50 -3.59 -9.74 -6.91
CA TYR A 50 -4.70 -9.72 -5.97
C TYR A 50 -5.78 -8.74 -6.40
N GLU A 51 -7.02 -9.03 -6.02
CA GLU A 51 -8.14 -8.11 -6.18
C GLU A 51 -8.13 -7.09 -5.02
N ALA A 52 -7.90 -5.82 -5.36
CA ALA A 52 -7.93 -4.72 -4.39
C ALA A 52 -9.36 -4.25 -4.11
N ILE A 53 -9.64 -3.93 -2.85
CA ILE A 53 -10.90 -3.31 -2.42
C ILE A 53 -10.69 -1.81 -2.38
N ILE A 54 -11.38 -1.07 -3.25
CA ILE A 54 -11.22 0.38 -3.35
C ILE A 54 -12.14 1.10 -2.37
N ILE A 55 -11.53 1.84 -1.45
CA ILE A 55 -12.21 2.76 -0.56
C ILE A 55 -12.15 4.14 -1.19
N ASN A 56 -13.22 4.51 -1.89
CA ASN A 56 -13.37 5.85 -2.44
C ASN A 56 -13.95 6.77 -1.36
N ALA A 57 -13.24 7.85 -1.02
CA ALA A 57 -13.82 8.93 -0.24
C ALA A 57 -13.64 10.25 -0.98
N ASP A 58 -14.72 10.71 -1.61
CA ASP A 58 -14.69 11.73 -2.66
C ASP A 58 -14.64 13.19 -2.15
N VAL A 59 -14.82 13.46 -0.85
CA VAL A 59 -15.06 14.86 -0.38
C VAL A 59 -14.46 15.18 1.00
N ARG A 60 -14.59 14.25 1.95
CA ARG A 60 -13.96 14.22 3.28
C ARG A 60 -14.29 12.86 3.86
N GLY A 61 -13.26 12.10 4.21
CA GLY A 61 -13.41 10.67 4.48
C GLY A 61 -12.73 10.31 5.77
N SER A 62 -13.52 9.86 6.75
CA SER A 62 -12.96 9.15 7.88
C SER A 62 -13.58 7.77 8.03
N GLY A 63 -12.84 6.90 8.70
CA GLY A 63 -13.32 5.59 9.04
C GLY A 63 -12.24 4.77 9.72
N THR A 64 -12.68 3.68 10.32
CA THR A 64 -11.79 2.77 11.03
C THR A 64 -11.98 1.38 10.44
N TYR A 65 -10.87 0.72 10.16
CA TYR A 65 -10.81 -0.66 9.71
C TYR A 65 -9.99 -1.49 10.70
N ARG A 66 -10.40 -2.73 10.94
CA ARG A 66 -9.68 -3.67 11.80
C ARG A 66 -9.59 -5.04 11.17
N GLY A 67 -8.42 -5.68 11.25
CA GLY A 67 -8.19 -7.00 10.70
C GLY A 67 -7.02 -7.70 11.36
N ASP A 68 -7.12 -9.02 11.45
CA ASP A 68 -6.07 -9.87 11.98
C ASP A 68 -5.14 -10.28 10.83
N PHE A 69 -3.84 -10.33 11.11
CA PHE A 69 -2.82 -10.71 10.16
C PHE A 69 -2.03 -11.91 10.64
N ASP A 70 -1.54 -12.67 9.67
CA ASP A 70 -0.63 -13.78 9.85
C ASP A 70 0.45 -13.66 8.77
N MET A 71 1.66 -13.27 9.16
CA MET A 71 2.74 -12.93 8.24
C MET A 71 4.02 -13.70 8.57
N THR A 72 4.77 -14.03 7.52
CA THR A 72 6.15 -14.54 7.62
C THR A 72 7.13 -13.67 6.81
N GLY A 73 6.61 -12.90 5.85
CA GLY A 73 7.33 -11.94 5.00
C GLY A 73 6.67 -10.57 5.05
N GLY A 74 6.53 -9.91 3.91
CA GLY A 74 5.75 -8.67 3.82
C GLY A 74 4.28 -8.94 3.49
N ILE A 75 3.38 -8.11 3.99
CA ILE A 75 1.96 -8.11 3.64
C ILE A 75 1.50 -6.70 3.37
N TYR A 76 0.49 -6.52 2.51
CA TYR A 76 -0.21 -5.24 2.38
C TYR A 76 -1.72 -5.43 2.53
N THR A 77 -2.40 -4.33 2.82
CA THR A 77 -3.85 -4.28 2.91
C THR A 77 -4.49 -4.52 1.54
N LYS A 78 -5.58 -5.29 1.47
CA LYS A 78 -6.43 -5.34 0.27
C LYS A 78 -7.17 -4.03 0.07
N GLN A 79 -7.53 -3.39 1.18
CA GLN A 79 -8.17 -2.08 1.19
C GLN A 79 -7.15 -1.03 0.72
N ASN A 80 -7.51 -0.31 -0.33
CA ASN A 80 -6.74 0.79 -0.88
C ASN A 80 -7.60 2.05 -0.86
N TRP A 81 -7.05 3.15 -0.33
CA TRP A 81 -7.77 4.41 -0.17
C TRP A 81 -7.49 5.31 -1.35
N VAL A 82 -8.55 5.67 -2.09
CA VAL A 82 -8.49 6.71 -3.12
C VAL A 82 -8.96 8.01 -2.49
N VAL A 83 -8.06 9.00 -2.45
CA VAL A 83 -8.23 10.25 -1.72
C VAL A 83 -7.96 11.45 -2.61
N SER A 84 -8.67 12.55 -2.34
CA SER A 84 -8.57 13.80 -3.10
C SER A 84 -7.66 14.87 -2.46
N ASP A 85 -7.19 14.64 -1.23
CA ASP A 85 -6.26 15.51 -0.47
C ASP A 85 -5.29 14.66 0.37
N THR A 86 -4.35 15.28 1.08
CA THR A 86 -3.39 14.63 1.98
C THR A 86 -4.09 13.84 3.09
N PRO A 87 -3.96 12.50 3.10
CA PRO A 87 -4.55 11.67 4.15
C PRO A 87 -3.62 11.47 5.35
N THR A 88 -4.23 11.26 6.52
CA THR A 88 -3.55 10.80 7.73
C THR A 88 -4.12 9.43 8.13
N PHE A 89 -3.22 8.53 8.54
CA PHE A 89 -3.54 7.19 8.99
C PHE A 89 -2.99 6.97 10.40
N ASP A 90 -3.88 6.83 11.37
CA ASP A 90 -3.54 6.40 12.73
C ASP A 90 -3.61 4.88 12.80
N ILE A 91 -2.48 4.25 13.06
CA ILE A 91 -2.29 2.81 12.98
C ILE A 91 -1.94 2.28 14.37
N ASN A 92 -2.67 1.26 14.81
CA ASN A 92 -2.40 0.55 16.05
C ASN A 92 -2.19 -0.94 15.74
N VAL A 93 -1.09 -1.49 16.27
CA VAL A 93 -0.68 -2.89 16.09
C VAL A 93 -0.67 -3.56 17.44
N TRP A 94 -1.39 -4.66 17.57
CA TRP A 94 -1.28 -5.59 18.70
C TRP A 94 -0.71 -6.91 18.21
N ILE A 95 0.40 -7.34 18.81
CA ILE A 95 1.03 -8.62 18.48
C ILE A 95 0.44 -9.70 19.37
N GLU A 96 -0.01 -10.79 18.74
CA GLU A 96 -0.56 -11.97 19.42
C GLU A 96 0.48 -13.07 19.57
N SER A 97 1.32 -13.25 18.55
CA SER A 97 2.39 -14.23 18.56
C SER A 97 3.60 -13.73 17.79
N TYR A 98 4.78 -13.95 18.35
CA TYR A 98 6.07 -13.61 17.77
C TYR A 98 6.98 -14.84 17.76
N GLY A 99 7.27 -15.36 16.56
CA GLY A 99 7.97 -16.63 16.38
C GLY A 99 9.50 -16.54 16.32
N TYR A 100 10.09 -15.36 16.51
CA TYR A 100 11.55 -15.20 16.42
C TYR A 100 12.25 -15.70 17.71
N PRO A 101 13.23 -16.61 17.60
CA PRO A 101 13.89 -17.21 18.76
C PRO A 101 15.00 -16.35 19.37
N GLY A 102 15.41 -15.25 18.71
CA GLY A 102 16.61 -14.48 19.06
C GLY A 102 16.55 -13.70 20.38
N GLY A 103 15.41 -13.67 21.07
CA GLY A 103 15.25 -13.01 22.37
C GLY A 103 15.17 -11.49 22.31
N ASP A 104 15.90 -10.87 21.37
CA ASP A 104 15.81 -9.46 21.02
C ASP A 104 14.54 -9.19 20.19
N ASP A 105 13.92 -8.04 20.48
CA ASP A 105 12.75 -7.56 19.73
C ASP A 105 13.19 -7.05 18.36
N SER A 106 12.54 -7.52 17.30
CA SER A 106 12.79 -7.04 15.95
C SER A 106 11.82 -5.94 15.56
N ASP A 107 12.21 -5.07 14.63
CA ASP A 107 11.30 -4.06 14.12
C ASP A 107 10.28 -4.61 13.12
N LEU A 108 9.01 -4.25 13.32
CA LEU A 108 7.95 -4.33 12.32
C LEU A 108 7.87 -2.99 11.59
N TYR A 109 8.27 -2.99 10.32
CA TYR A 109 8.08 -1.86 9.41
C TYR A 109 6.60 -1.70 9.07
N ILE A 110 6.11 -0.46 9.15
CA ILE A 110 4.78 -0.06 8.70
C ILE A 110 4.95 1.07 7.69
N GLY A 111 4.65 0.81 6.43
CA GLY A 111 4.75 1.77 5.33
C GLY A 111 3.39 2.22 4.84
N LEU A 112 3.26 3.53 4.61
CA LEU A 112 2.21 4.10 3.78
C LEU A 112 2.75 4.17 2.36
N GLU A 113 2.17 3.37 1.46
CA GLU A 113 2.60 3.35 0.06
C GLU A 113 1.58 4.06 -0.83
N LYS A 114 2.08 4.82 -1.80
CA LYS A 114 1.28 5.47 -2.84
C LYS A 114 1.46 4.76 -4.17
N LYS A 115 0.37 4.56 -4.90
CA LYS A 115 0.40 4.04 -6.27
C LYS A 115 0.77 5.16 -7.25
N SER A 116 1.82 4.94 -8.04
CA SER A 116 2.20 5.84 -9.12
C SER A 116 1.18 5.79 -10.26
N ALA A 117 0.60 6.94 -10.62
CA ALA A 117 -0.27 7.06 -11.80
C ALA A 117 0.46 6.81 -13.13
N VAL A 118 1.80 6.90 -13.15
CA VAL A 118 2.62 6.73 -14.37
C VAL A 118 3.09 5.29 -14.53
N THR A 119 3.61 4.70 -13.45
CA THR A 119 4.26 3.37 -13.52
C THR A 119 3.37 2.24 -12.99
N ASN A 120 2.24 2.56 -12.38
CA ASN A 120 1.36 1.64 -11.65
C ASN A 120 2.07 0.89 -10.50
N LYS A 121 3.27 1.33 -10.10
CA LYS A 121 4.05 0.75 -8.99
C LYS A 121 3.72 1.43 -7.67
N TRP A 122 3.83 0.68 -6.60
CA TRP A 122 3.73 1.18 -5.23
C TRP A 122 5.10 1.64 -4.73
N SER A 123 5.11 2.73 -3.99
CA SER A 123 6.31 3.24 -3.32
C SER A 123 5.94 3.87 -2.00
N ALA A 124 6.76 3.65 -0.97
CA ALA A 124 6.61 4.30 0.32
C ALA A 124 6.63 5.83 0.18
N THR A 125 5.65 6.49 0.79
CA THR A 125 5.58 7.96 0.94
C THR A 125 5.88 8.38 2.38
N ASP A 126 5.55 7.52 3.34
CA ASP A 126 5.83 7.68 4.77
C ASP A 126 5.95 6.30 5.43
N TYR A 127 6.63 6.20 6.56
CA TYR A 127 6.81 4.94 7.28
C TYR A 127 7.23 5.13 8.73
N ALA A 128 6.98 4.11 9.53
CA ALA A 128 7.44 4.03 10.91
C ALA A 128 7.76 2.58 11.28
N TYR A 129 8.33 2.41 12.47
CA TYR A 129 8.61 1.11 13.05
C TYR A 129 7.89 0.98 14.39
N VAL A 130 7.40 -0.23 14.65
CA VAL A 130 6.93 -0.64 15.96
C VAL A 130 7.63 -1.94 16.34
N SER A 131 7.53 -2.30 17.62
CA SER A 131 7.99 -3.61 18.10
C SER A 131 7.24 -4.73 17.36
N ALA A 132 7.96 -5.71 16.80
CA ALA A 132 7.34 -6.91 16.23
C ALA A 132 6.90 -7.91 17.31
N LYS A 133 7.32 -7.71 18.55
CA LYS A 133 6.94 -8.51 19.71
C LYS A 133 5.77 -7.93 20.50
N ASP A 134 5.79 -6.62 20.74
CA ASP A 134 4.85 -5.91 21.62
C ASP A 134 3.85 -5.04 20.84
N GLY A 135 4.14 -4.77 19.56
CA GLY A 135 3.33 -3.88 18.73
C GLY A 135 3.57 -2.40 19.04
N GLY A 136 2.60 -1.55 18.74
CA GLY A 136 2.73 -0.12 18.95
C GLY A 136 1.70 0.71 18.18
N SER A 137 1.86 2.02 18.25
CA SER A 137 0.99 2.96 17.54
C SER A 137 1.81 4.00 16.79
N VAL A 138 1.42 4.28 15.56
CA VAL A 138 2.09 5.24 14.68
C VAL A 138 1.05 6.03 13.90
N THR A 139 1.41 7.24 13.50
CA THR A 139 0.61 8.08 12.59
C THR A 139 1.44 8.29 11.33
N LEU A 140 0.88 7.94 10.17
CA LEU A 140 1.50 8.12 8.85
C LEU A 140 0.71 9.15 8.03
N THR A 141 1.41 9.99 7.28
CA THR A 141 0.79 11.07 6.49
C THR A 141 1.17 10.95 5.01
N GLY A 142 0.17 10.96 4.13
CA GLY A 142 0.39 10.95 2.70
C GLY A 142 0.86 12.30 2.15
N ASP A 143 1.34 12.30 0.91
CA ASP A 143 1.90 13.48 0.23
C ASP A 143 0.92 14.17 -0.74
N GLY A 144 -0.40 13.95 -0.59
CA GLY A 144 -1.45 14.61 -1.37
C GLY A 144 -2.52 13.64 -1.86
N SER A 145 -3.17 13.97 -2.97
CA SER A 145 -4.16 13.10 -3.59
C SER A 145 -3.54 11.86 -4.22
N GLY A 146 -4.30 10.76 -4.28
CA GLY A 146 -3.87 9.53 -4.94
C GLY A 146 -4.49 8.27 -4.33
N THR A 147 -3.89 7.12 -4.68
CA THR A 147 -4.28 5.82 -4.12
C THR A 147 -3.22 5.34 -3.14
N TYR A 148 -3.62 5.03 -1.92
CA TYR A 148 -2.75 4.62 -0.82
C TYR A 148 -3.09 3.22 -0.31
N ARG A 149 -2.10 2.53 0.25
CA ARG A 149 -2.26 1.27 0.99
C ARG A 149 -1.27 1.21 2.16
N ILE A 150 -1.52 0.33 3.12
CA ILE A 150 -0.59 0.06 4.22
C ILE A 150 0.18 -1.24 3.94
N TYR A 151 1.50 -1.21 4.13
CA TYR A 151 2.42 -2.33 3.97
C TYR A 151 3.11 -2.64 5.31
N LEU A 152 3.11 -3.90 5.72
CA LEU A 152 3.80 -4.39 6.91
C LEU A 152 4.93 -5.31 6.48
N ARG A 153 6.11 -5.19 7.10
CA ARG A 153 7.24 -6.09 6.83
C ARG A 153 8.11 -6.29 8.06
N LEU A 154 8.50 -7.52 8.33
CA LEU A 154 9.57 -7.81 9.29
C LEU A 154 10.91 -7.45 8.69
N ILE A 155 11.72 -6.63 9.39
CA ILE A 155 13.04 -6.25 8.90
C ILE A 155 14.06 -7.35 9.20
N GLU A 156 14.30 -7.63 10.48
CA GLU A 156 15.35 -8.54 10.93
C GLU A 156 14.87 -9.98 11.11
N ALA A 157 13.59 -10.15 11.44
CA ALA A 157 12.95 -11.46 11.62
C ALA A 157 12.26 -11.97 10.33
N THR A 158 12.76 -11.60 9.14
CA THR A 158 12.22 -12.11 7.88
C THR A 158 12.29 -13.65 7.88
N GLY A 159 11.18 -14.31 7.57
CA GLY A 159 11.08 -15.78 7.58
C GLY A 159 10.53 -16.36 8.88
N TYR A 160 10.29 -15.54 9.90
CA TYR A 160 9.62 -15.95 11.13
C TYR A 160 8.17 -15.48 11.14
N ARG A 161 7.30 -16.33 11.69
CA ARG A 161 5.88 -16.06 11.74
C ARG A 161 5.54 -15.07 12.84
N VAL A 162 4.75 -14.06 12.50
CA VAL A 162 4.18 -13.07 13.42
C VAL A 162 2.69 -12.96 13.14
N THR A 163 1.87 -13.03 14.19
CA THR A 163 0.43 -12.82 14.10
C THR A 163 0.02 -11.67 15.00
N GLY A 164 -1.04 -10.98 14.62
CA GLY A 164 -1.53 -9.85 15.38
C GLY A 164 -2.78 -9.23 14.79
N THR A 165 -3.23 -8.13 15.38
CA THR A 165 -4.32 -7.32 14.85
C THR A 165 -3.81 -5.95 14.46
N LEU A 166 -4.23 -5.47 13.30
CA LEU A 166 -4.03 -4.10 12.83
C LEU A 166 -5.36 -3.34 12.91
N ASN A 167 -5.33 -2.14 13.48
CA ASN A 167 -6.41 -1.17 13.40
C ASN A 167 -5.92 0.09 12.71
N ILE A 168 -6.63 0.51 11.67
CA ILE A 168 -6.32 1.69 10.89
C ILE A 168 -7.51 2.64 11.00
N SER A 169 -7.29 3.81 11.58
CA SER A 169 -8.20 4.93 11.42
C SER A 169 -7.61 5.90 10.40
N TYR A 170 -8.42 6.34 9.45
CA TYR A 170 -7.98 7.29 8.44
C TYR A 170 -8.84 8.55 8.47
N ASN A 171 -8.25 9.67 8.06
CA ASN A 171 -8.93 10.94 7.87
C ASN A 171 -8.29 11.73 6.72
N PHE A 172 -9.12 12.45 5.97
CA PHE A 172 -8.72 13.45 4.97
C PHE A 172 -9.89 14.37 4.61
#